data_AF-A0AAV5THU9-F1
#
_entry.id   AF-A0AAV5THU9-F1
#
_cell.length_a   1.000
_cell.length_b   1.000
_cell.length_c   1.000
_cell.angle_alpha   90.00
_cell.angle_beta   90.00
_cell.angle_gamma   90.00
#
_symmetry.space_group_name_H-M   'P 1'
#
loop_
_entity.id
_entity.type
_entity.pdbx_description
1 polymer ?
#
loop_
_entity_poly.entity_id
_entity_poly.type
_entity_poly.pdbx_seq_one_letter_code
_entity_poly.pdbx_strand_id
1 'polypeptide(L)'
;SWKSDPRDMALLRDTWTEDFETLYVLGSKMYMHIFNQCPTIKKLFPFIAKYEATGRDFTEDAEFRTQALRLVQIIAKVVEREANLDGLETFLYKLGYRHVQYLSDALKPQYWEIFRVRLSTEDRERAILVDCIVICESNLSFQVWKDVVVYVVSHMKEGYNDALKGKNRFPTAMI
;
A
#
# COMPACT_ATOMS: atom_id res chain seq x y z
N SER A 1 11.71 -12.66 5.46
CA SER A 1 11.37 -12.05 4.16
C SER A 1 10.41 -12.99 3.45
N TRP A 2 9.36 -12.46 2.82
CA TRP A 2 8.54 -13.25 1.90
C TRP A 2 9.47 -13.83 0.83
N LYS A 3 9.43 -15.16 0.67
CA LYS A 3 10.12 -15.86 -0.42
C LYS A 3 9.00 -16.33 -1.33
N SER A 4 8.80 -15.65 -2.45
CA SER A 4 7.82 -16.06 -3.45
C SER A 4 8.18 -17.45 -3.98
N ASP A 5 7.42 -18.49 -3.61
CA ASP A 5 7.45 -19.78 -4.28
C ASP A 5 6.58 -19.68 -5.54
N PRO A 6 6.95 -20.27 -6.70
CA PRO A 6 6.15 -20.29 -7.92
C PRO A 6 4.63 -20.49 -7.75
N ARG A 7 4.19 -21.26 -6.75
CA ARG A 7 2.78 -21.48 -6.44
C ARG A 7 2.07 -20.24 -5.95
N ASP A 8 2.70 -19.46 -5.08
CA ASP A 8 2.15 -18.20 -4.57
C ASP A 8 2.05 -17.17 -5.71
N MET A 9 3.02 -17.18 -6.61
CA MET A 9 3.01 -16.28 -7.76
C MET A 9 1.94 -16.63 -8.78
N ALA A 10 1.74 -17.91 -9.07
CA ALA A 10 0.62 -18.38 -9.90
C ALA A 10 -0.72 -17.93 -9.28
N LEU A 11 -0.89 -18.10 -7.97
CA LEU A 11 -2.09 -17.64 -7.27
C LEU A 11 -2.27 -16.12 -7.37
N LEU A 12 -1.21 -15.33 -7.20
CA LEU A 12 -1.29 -13.87 -7.36
C LEU A 12 -1.74 -13.47 -8.77
N ARG A 13 -1.23 -14.15 -9.81
CA ARG A 13 -1.63 -13.89 -11.20
C ARG A 13 -3.08 -14.27 -11.47
N ASP A 14 -3.48 -15.46 -11.04
CA ASP A 14 -4.83 -16.00 -11.29
C ASP A 14 -5.90 -15.19 -10.56
N THR A 15 -5.53 -14.54 -9.47
CA THR A 15 -6.44 -13.76 -8.62
C THR A 15 -6.34 -12.25 -8.80
N TRP A 16 -5.39 -11.78 -9.63
CA TRP A 16 -5.27 -10.38 -10.00
C TRP A 16 -6.26 -10.01 -11.11
N THR A 17 -6.65 -8.75 -11.14
CA THR A 17 -7.54 -8.18 -12.17
C THR A 17 -6.91 -6.96 -12.81
N GLU A 18 -7.16 -6.76 -14.10
CA GLU A 18 -6.79 -5.53 -14.81
C GLU A 18 -7.99 -4.57 -14.96
N ASP A 19 -9.16 -4.94 -14.43
CA ASP A 19 -10.36 -4.11 -14.50
C ASP A 19 -10.20 -2.82 -13.68
N PHE A 20 -10.24 -1.69 -14.38
CA PHE A 20 -9.94 -0.38 -13.80
C PHE A 20 -10.91 0.02 -12.67
N GLU A 21 -12.21 -0.25 -12.83
CA GLU A 21 -13.20 0.09 -11.80
C GLU A 21 -13.03 -0.80 -10.57
N THR A 22 -12.77 -2.09 -10.75
CA THR A 22 -12.47 -3.00 -9.65
C THR A 22 -11.21 -2.57 -8.89
N LEU A 23 -10.15 -2.21 -9.60
CA LEU A 23 -8.92 -1.70 -9.01
C LEU A 23 -9.14 -0.36 -8.29
N TYR A 24 -9.98 0.51 -8.84
CA TYR A 24 -10.35 1.76 -8.17
C TYR A 24 -11.13 1.51 -6.87
N VAL A 25 -12.15 0.64 -6.91
CA VAL A 25 -12.94 0.27 -5.74
C VAL A 25 -12.05 -0.37 -4.67
N LEU A 26 -11.12 -1.23 -5.07
CA LEU A 26 -10.12 -1.81 -4.19
C LEU A 26 -9.30 -0.74 -3.47
N GLY A 27 -8.63 0.14 -4.22
CA GLY A 27 -7.81 1.21 -3.64
C GLY A 27 -8.61 2.14 -2.74
N SER A 28 -9.86 2.43 -3.12
CA SER A 28 -10.79 3.26 -2.35
C SER A 28 -11.12 2.61 -1.02
N LYS A 29 -11.52 1.33 -1.01
CA LYS A 29 -11.83 0.61 0.24
C LYS A 29 -10.63 0.54 1.18
N MET A 30 -9.41 0.38 0.65
CA MET A 30 -8.18 0.43 1.45
C MET A 30 -8.01 1.77 2.15
N TYR A 31 -8.12 2.88 1.41
CA TYR A 31 -8.00 4.22 1.98
C TYR A 31 -9.11 4.52 2.97
N MET A 32 -10.36 4.18 2.65
CA MET A 32 -11.50 4.38 3.55
C MET A 32 -11.34 3.59 4.84
N HIS A 33 -10.82 2.36 4.77
CA HIS A 33 -10.48 1.60 5.97
C HIS A 33 -9.44 2.33 6.82
N ILE A 34 -8.34 2.78 6.22
CA ILE A 34 -7.27 3.53 6.90
C ILE A 34 -7.83 4.81 7.55
N PHE A 35 -8.68 5.55 6.84
CA PHE A 35 -9.32 6.77 7.33
C PHE A 35 -10.30 6.50 8.47
N ASN A 36 -11.06 5.41 8.43
CA ASN A 36 -11.97 5.04 9.51
C ASN A 36 -11.22 4.63 10.79
N GLN A 37 -10.06 3.99 10.64
CA GLN A 37 -9.24 3.56 11.78
C GLN A 37 -8.38 4.68 12.36
N CYS A 38 -7.92 5.59 11.50
CA CYS A 38 -7.14 6.75 11.91
C CYS A 38 -7.58 7.99 11.14
N PRO A 39 -8.66 8.66 11.55
CA PRO A 39 -9.17 9.84 10.85
C PRO A 39 -8.12 10.95 10.70
N THR A 40 -7.18 11.04 11.64
CA THR A 40 -6.09 12.03 11.60
C THR A 40 -5.17 11.90 10.38
N ILE A 41 -5.09 10.72 9.75
CA ILE A 41 -4.27 10.51 8.55
C ILE A 41 -4.85 11.22 7.32
N LYS A 42 -6.15 11.59 7.32
CA LYS A 42 -6.75 12.44 6.28
C LYS A 42 -6.04 13.78 6.15
N LYS A 43 -5.40 14.27 7.21
CA LYS A 43 -4.61 15.52 7.20
C LYS A 43 -3.42 15.49 6.23
N LEU A 44 -2.98 14.30 5.81
CA LEU A 44 -1.95 14.15 4.78
C LEU A 44 -2.46 14.46 3.37
N PHE A 45 -3.78 14.62 3.20
CA PHE A 45 -4.45 14.81 1.93
C PHE A 45 -5.25 16.12 1.97
N PRO A 46 -4.63 17.28 1.71
CA PRO A 46 -5.30 18.59 1.83
C PRO A 46 -6.59 18.72 1.00
N PHE A 47 -6.68 18.01 -0.13
CA PHE A 47 -7.88 17.99 -0.96
C PHE A 47 -9.11 17.42 -0.22
N ILE A 48 -8.92 16.48 0.71
CA ILE A 48 -10.03 15.89 1.48
C ILE A 48 -10.70 16.96 2.32
N ALA A 49 -9.92 17.77 3.03
CA ALA A 49 -10.45 18.86 3.86
C ALA A 49 -11.21 19.90 3.02
N LYS A 50 -10.73 20.19 1.80
CA LYS A 50 -11.41 21.09 0.84
C LYS A 50 -12.80 20.57 0.47
N TYR A 51 -12.94 19.27 0.22
CA TYR A 51 -14.22 18.66 -0.18
C TYR A 51 -15.18 18.49 0.99
N GLU A 52 -14.69 17.99 2.13
CA GLU A 52 -15.49 17.84 3.36
C GLU A 52 -16.07 19.18 3.83
N ALA A 53 -15.30 20.28 3.74
CA ALA A 53 -15.78 21.62 4.09
C ALA A 53 -16.97 22.11 3.22
N THR A 54 -17.13 21.54 2.02
CA THR A 54 -18.24 21.86 1.09
C THR A 54 -19.36 20.83 1.13
N GLY A 55 -19.28 19.83 2.02
CA GLY A 55 -20.25 18.72 2.09
C GLY A 55 -20.18 17.76 0.91
N ARG A 56 -19.11 17.78 0.11
CA ARG A 56 -18.90 16.88 -1.03
C ARG A 56 -18.22 15.60 -0.58
N ASP A 57 -18.57 14.49 -1.22
CA ASP A 57 -17.86 13.23 -1.06
C ASP A 57 -16.55 13.26 -1.87
N PHE A 58 -15.42 13.37 -1.16
CA PHE A 58 -14.09 13.40 -1.79
C PHE A 58 -13.77 12.11 -2.55
N THR A 59 -14.49 11.01 -2.30
CA THR A 59 -14.29 9.74 -3.01
C THR A 59 -14.84 9.77 -4.44
N GLU A 60 -15.58 10.79 -4.83
CA GLU A 60 -16.03 10.97 -6.22
C GLU A 60 -15.06 11.85 -7.03
N ASP A 61 -14.07 12.47 -6.38
CA ASP A 61 -13.17 13.44 -7.00
C ASP A 61 -11.89 12.81 -7.59
N ALA A 62 -11.37 13.46 -8.62
CA ALA A 62 -10.24 12.98 -9.41
C ALA A 62 -8.95 12.80 -8.59
N GLU A 63 -8.73 13.64 -7.56
CA GLU A 63 -7.56 13.54 -6.69
C GLU A 63 -7.58 12.26 -5.85
N PHE A 64 -8.72 11.90 -5.28
CA PHE A 64 -8.86 10.65 -4.53
C PHE A 64 -8.74 9.45 -5.45
N ARG A 65 -9.38 9.49 -6.62
CA ARG A 65 -9.27 8.44 -7.63
C ARG A 65 -7.83 8.18 -8.04
N THR A 66 -7.08 9.23 -8.31
CA THR A 66 -5.65 9.14 -8.63
C THR A 66 -4.86 8.51 -7.48
N GLN A 67 -5.15 8.91 -6.23
CA GLN A 67 -4.43 8.41 -5.07
C GLN A 67 -4.72 6.92 -4.79
N ALA A 68 -5.98 6.50 -4.89
CA ALA A 68 -6.41 5.10 -4.78
C ALA A 68 -5.72 4.23 -5.83
N LEU A 69 -5.68 4.69 -7.09
CA LEU A 69 -5.04 3.95 -8.18
C LEU A 69 -3.52 3.85 -8.01
N ARG A 70 -2.85 4.90 -7.51
CA ARG A 70 -1.41 4.85 -7.21
C ARG A 70 -1.07 3.76 -6.21
N LEU A 71 -1.88 3.59 -5.18
CA LEU A 71 -1.69 2.52 -4.19
C LEU A 71 -1.78 1.14 -4.85
N VAL A 72 -2.80 0.92 -5.68
CA VAL A 72 -3.03 -0.35 -6.37
C VAL A 72 -1.96 -0.62 -7.42
N GLN A 73 -1.42 0.40 -8.08
CA GLN A 73 -0.27 0.27 -8.99
C GLN A 73 1.01 -0.21 -8.28
N ILE A 74 1.20 0.13 -7.00
CA ILE A 74 2.32 -0.44 -6.22
C ILE A 74 2.13 -1.93 -6.00
N ILE A 75 0.89 -2.37 -5.76
CA ILE A 75 0.53 -3.79 -5.61
C ILE A 75 0.71 -4.52 -6.95
N ALA A 76 0.26 -3.92 -8.05
CA ALA A 76 0.44 -4.44 -9.41
C ALA A 76 1.92 -4.71 -9.72
N LYS A 77 2.82 -3.80 -9.31
CA LYS A 77 4.27 -4.00 -9.47
C LYS A 77 4.82 -5.22 -8.78
N VAL A 78 4.18 -5.70 -7.71
CA VAL A 78 4.56 -6.95 -7.05
C VAL A 78 4.17 -8.14 -7.91
N VAL A 79 2.97 -8.12 -8.50
CA VAL A 79 2.48 -9.15 -9.43
C VAL A 79 3.32 -9.18 -10.72
N GLU A 80 3.68 -8.01 -11.26
CA GLU A 80 4.45 -7.87 -12.51
C GLU A 80 5.94 -8.25 -12.38
N ARG A 81 6.56 -8.07 -11.20
CA ARG A 81 8.03 -8.22 -11.00
C ARG A 81 8.48 -9.60 -10.49
N GLU A 82 7.71 -10.63 -10.76
CA GLU A 82 7.94 -12.02 -10.32
C GLU A 82 9.38 -12.56 -10.48
N ALA A 83 10.13 -12.10 -11.48
CA ALA A 83 11.48 -12.59 -11.77
C ALA A 83 12.63 -11.74 -11.15
N ASN A 84 12.35 -10.59 -10.52
CA ASN A 84 13.39 -9.69 -10.01
C ASN A 84 12.98 -9.02 -8.70
N LEU A 85 13.04 -9.80 -7.61
CA LEU A 85 12.72 -9.34 -6.26
C LEU A 85 13.69 -8.25 -5.76
N ASP A 86 14.98 -8.31 -6.12
CA ASP A 86 15.98 -7.31 -5.71
C ASP A 86 15.65 -5.90 -6.26
N GLY A 87 15.16 -5.86 -7.51
CA GLY A 87 14.66 -4.63 -8.13
C GLY A 87 13.37 -4.11 -7.48
N LEU A 88 12.49 -5.00 -7.05
CA LEU A 88 11.25 -4.65 -6.35
C LEU A 88 11.54 -4.11 -4.94
N GLU A 89 12.41 -4.76 -4.18
CA GLU A 89 12.88 -4.29 -2.88
C GLU A 89 13.49 -2.88 -2.98
N THR A 90 14.40 -2.69 -3.94
CA THR A 90 15.02 -1.39 -4.20
C THR A 90 13.97 -0.32 -4.54
N PHE A 91 12.99 -0.67 -5.37
CA PHE A 91 11.90 0.24 -5.75
C PHE A 91 11.05 0.65 -4.54
N LEU A 92 10.60 -0.31 -3.73
CA LEU A 92 9.77 -0.07 -2.56
C LEU A 92 10.52 0.74 -1.49
N TYR A 93 11.78 0.41 -1.24
CA TYR A 93 12.65 1.20 -0.36
C TYR A 93 12.75 2.64 -0.85
N LYS A 94 13.08 2.86 -2.13
CA LYS A 94 13.22 4.22 -2.69
C LYS A 94 11.89 4.98 -2.70
N LEU A 95 10.76 4.28 -2.81
CA LEU A 95 9.44 4.89 -2.67
C LEU A 95 9.23 5.38 -1.24
N GLY A 96 9.48 4.53 -0.24
CA GLY A 96 9.42 4.90 1.17
C GLY A 96 10.35 6.05 1.55
N TYR A 97 11.59 6.02 1.06
CA TYR A 97 12.57 7.08 1.23
C TYR A 97 12.05 8.45 0.76
N ARG A 98 11.42 8.49 -0.41
CA ARG A 98 10.83 9.72 -0.97
C ARG A 98 9.62 10.24 -0.17
N HIS A 99 8.94 9.40 0.60
CA HIS A 99 7.82 9.86 1.43
C HIS A 99 8.25 10.84 2.53
N VAL A 100 9.52 10.82 2.97
CA VAL A 100 10.05 11.88 3.85
C VAL A 100 10.07 13.23 3.12
N GLN A 101 10.37 13.28 1.83
CA GLN A 101 10.37 14.53 1.06
C GLN A 101 8.96 15.07 0.85
N TYR A 102 7.97 14.18 0.70
CA TYR A 102 6.59 14.57 0.46
C TYR A 102 5.84 14.96 1.73
N LEU A 103 6.25 14.41 2.89
CA LEU A 103 5.46 14.45 4.11
C LEU A 103 6.30 14.77 5.36
N SER A 104 7.45 15.43 5.20
CA SER A 104 8.53 15.56 6.20
C SER A 104 8.06 15.82 7.63
N ASP A 105 7.07 16.69 7.83
CA ASP A 105 6.55 17.04 9.16
C ASP A 105 5.16 16.44 9.45
N ALA A 106 4.51 15.88 8.41
CA ALA A 106 3.13 15.44 8.47
C ALA A 106 3.00 13.92 8.73
N LEU A 107 3.90 13.11 8.17
CA LEU A 107 3.83 11.65 8.30
C LEU A 107 4.50 11.18 9.60
N LYS A 108 3.68 11.05 10.65
CA LYS A 108 4.15 10.48 11.92
C LYS A 108 4.51 9.00 11.73
N PRO A 109 5.60 8.49 12.35
CA PRO A 109 5.97 7.08 12.28
C PRO A 109 4.83 6.11 12.61
N GLN A 110 3.94 6.51 13.53
CA GLN A 110 2.74 5.77 13.92
C GLN A 110 1.77 5.47 12.77
N TYR A 111 1.77 6.25 11.68
CA TYR A 111 0.93 5.98 10.52
C TYR A 111 1.38 4.73 9.77
N TRP A 112 2.68 4.42 9.74
CA TRP A 112 3.18 3.16 9.16
C TRP A 112 2.72 1.93 9.93
N GLU A 113 2.47 2.04 11.24
CA GLU A 113 1.89 0.95 12.01
C GLU A 113 0.43 0.71 11.65
N ILE A 114 -0.34 1.73 11.30
CA ILE A 114 -1.73 1.54 10.84
C ILE A 114 -1.78 0.72 9.54
N PHE A 115 -0.77 0.87 8.67
CA PHE A 115 -0.62 0.02 7.49
C PHE A 115 -0.17 -1.42 7.82
N ARG A 116 0.43 -1.67 9.00
CA ARG A 116 1.07 -2.94 9.39
C ARG A 116 0.27 -3.77 10.41
N VAL A 117 -0.46 -3.12 11.32
CA VAL A 117 -1.06 -3.70 12.55
C VAL A 117 -2.27 -4.59 12.30
N ARG A 118 -2.82 -4.70 11.09
CA ARG A 118 -4.04 -5.51 10.84
C ARG A 118 -3.87 -6.78 10.03
N LEU A 119 -2.64 -7.24 9.87
CA LEU A 119 -2.36 -8.52 9.21
C LEU A 119 -2.07 -9.64 10.24
N SER A 120 -2.02 -9.38 11.55
CA SER A 120 -1.93 -10.44 12.57
C SER A 120 -3.27 -11.16 12.76
N THR A 121 -3.19 -12.47 12.94
CA THR A 121 -4.21 -13.51 12.73
C THR A 121 -5.37 -13.60 13.72
N GLU A 122 -5.68 -12.56 14.50
CA GLU A 122 -6.71 -12.67 15.56
C GLU A 122 -8.09 -12.12 15.17
N ASP A 123 -8.21 -11.28 14.14
CA ASP A 123 -9.50 -10.69 13.78
C ASP A 123 -9.93 -11.10 12.37
N ARG A 124 -10.64 -12.22 12.27
CA ARG A 124 -11.30 -12.69 11.03
C ARG A 124 -12.33 -11.69 10.48
N GLU A 125 -12.80 -10.76 11.33
CA GLU A 125 -13.76 -9.70 10.99
C GLU A 125 -13.10 -8.38 10.55
N ARG A 126 -11.77 -8.29 10.50
CA ARG A 126 -11.06 -7.01 10.25
C ARG A 126 -9.97 -7.09 9.18
N ALA A 127 -10.04 -8.10 8.31
CA ALA A 127 -9.12 -8.33 7.20
C ALA A 127 -9.49 -7.55 5.93
N ILE A 128 -9.88 -6.28 6.07
CA ILE A 128 -10.44 -5.50 4.95
C ILE A 128 -9.42 -5.30 3.83
N LEU A 129 -8.13 -5.15 4.14
CA LEU A 129 -7.13 -4.99 3.09
C LEU A 129 -7.04 -6.25 2.20
N VAL A 130 -7.28 -7.43 2.76
CA VAL A 130 -7.22 -8.69 2.02
C VAL A 130 -8.57 -9.00 1.36
N ASP A 131 -9.70 -8.77 2.03
CA ASP A 131 -11.04 -8.89 1.44
C ASP A 131 -11.27 -7.89 0.29
N CYS A 132 -10.54 -6.76 0.27
CA CYS A 132 -10.61 -5.81 -0.85
C CYS A 132 -9.73 -6.23 -2.02
N ILE A 133 -8.55 -6.81 -1.74
CA ILE A 133 -7.66 -7.33 -2.77
C ILE A 133 -8.25 -8.58 -3.43
N VAL A 134 -9.05 -9.35 -2.69
CA VAL A 134 -9.42 -10.70 -3.05
C VAL A 134 -10.91 -10.81 -3.40
N ILE A 135 -11.20 -11.03 -4.68
CA ILE A 135 -12.46 -11.66 -5.14
C ILE A 135 -12.27 -13.20 -5.12
N CYS A 136 -11.65 -13.78 -4.09
CA CYS A 136 -11.32 -15.21 -4.08
C CYS A 136 -11.86 -15.96 -2.88
N GLU A 137 -12.39 -17.12 -3.22
CA GLU A 137 -13.14 -18.02 -2.35
C GLU A 137 -12.23 -18.88 -1.44
N SER A 138 -10.89 -18.73 -1.48
CA SER A 138 -9.95 -19.63 -0.78
C SER A 138 -9.00 -18.95 0.22
N ASN A 139 -8.85 -19.56 1.41
CA ASN A 139 -7.98 -19.08 2.51
C ASN A 139 -6.48 -18.96 2.12
N LEU A 140 -6.03 -19.67 1.09
CA LEU A 140 -4.63 -19.66 0.65
C LEU A 140 -4.31 -18.36 -0.10
N SER A 141 -5.17 -17.96 -1.05
CA SER A 141 -5.03 -16.69 -1.78
C SER A 141 -4.99 -15.48 -0.84
N PHE A 142 -5.81 -15.51 0.21
CA PHE A 142 -5.83 -14.51 1.27
C PHE A 142 -4.46 -14.35 1.95
N GLN A 143 -3.79 -15.45 2.35
CA GLN A 143 -2.49 -15.34 3.03
C GLN A 143 -1.40 -14.82 2.10
N VAL A 144 -1.40 -15.23 0.83
CA VAL A 144 -0.42 -14.76 -0.15
C VAL A 144 -0.56 -13.25 -0.37
N TRP A 145 -1.78 -12.74 -0.52
CA TRP A 145 -2.02 -11.30 -0.66
C TRP A 145 -1.67 -10.50 0.59
N LYS A 146 -1.92 -11.06 1.77
CA LYS A 146 -1.44 -10.48 3.02
C LYS A 146 0.09 -10.39 3.04
N ASP A 147 0.79 -11.43 2.63
CA ASP A 147 2.26 -11.42 2.60
C ASP A 147 2.81 -10.37 1.64
N VAL A 148 2.17 -10.17 0.48
CA VAL A 148 2.48 -9.09 -0.46
C VAL A 148 2.37 -7.72 0.21
N VAL A 149 1.28 -7.46 0.93
CA VAL A 149 1.08 -6.19 1.63
C VAL A 149 2.13 -6.00 2.73
N VAL A 150 2.40 -7.02 3.54
CA VAL A 150 3.46 -6.98 4.56
C VAL A 150 4.79 -6.64 3.91
N TYR A 151 5.11 -7.26 2.78
CA TYR A 151 6.33 -7.03 2.03
C TYR A 151 6.44 -5.58 1.56
N VAL A 152 5.40 -5.04 0.91
CA VAL A 152 5.33 -3.65 0.44
C VAL A 152 5.54 -2.66 1.59
N VAL A 153 4.75 -2.79 2.66
CA VAL A 153 4.78 -1.87 3.79
C VAL A 153 6.12 -1.94 4.52
N SER A 154 6.70 -3.12 4.69
CA SER A 154 7.96 -3.29 5.41
C SER A 154 9.12 -2.60 4.70
N HIS A 155 9.26 -2.77 3.39
CA HIS A 155 10.35 -2.14 2.62
C HIS A 155 10.15 -0.63 2.47
N MET A 156 8.91 -0.17 2.28
CA MET A 156 8.63 1.28 2.28
C MET A 156 8.93 1.91 3.65
N LYS A 157 8.54 1.26 4.75
CA LYS A 157 8.84 1.74 6.10
C LYS A 157 10.35 1.78 6.38
N GLU A 158 11.09 0.79 5.91
CA GLU A 158 12.55 0.78 6.02
C GLU A 158 13.17 2.01 5.31
N GLY A 159 12.82 2.24 4.05
CA GLY A 159 13.29 3.41 3.31
C GLY A 159 12.91 4.74 3.96
N TYR A 160 11.70 4.83 4.52
CA TYR A 160 11.25 6.00 5.28
C TYR A 160 12.10 6.25 6.53
N ASN A 161 12.33 5.22 7.34
CA ASN A 161 13.10 5.32 8.58
C ASN A 161 14.56 5.68 8.33
N ASP A 162 15.14 5.15 7.25
CA ASP A 162 16.51 5.46 6.88
C ASP A 162 16.65 6.89 6.33
N ALA A 163 15.67 7.36 5.55
CA ALA A 163 15.59 8.76 5.12
C ALA A 163 15.55 9.74 6.31
N LEU A 164 14.77 9.45 7.36
CA LEU A 164 14.75 10.26 8.58
C LEU A 164 16.11 10.32 9.29
N LYS A 165 16.97 9.31 9.10
CA LYS A 165 18.32 9.23 9.67
C LYS A 165 19.40 9.73 8.71
N GLY A 166 19.03 10.22 7.52
CA GLY A 166 19.98 10.60 6.47
C GLY A 166 20.77 9.41 5.88
N LYS A 167 20.26 8.18 6.01
CA LYS A 167 20.89 6.96 5.49
C LYS A 167 20.21 6.51 4.21
N ASN A 168 20.98 6.11 3.20
CA ASN A 168 20.42 5.51 1.99
C ASN A 168 21.10 4.17 1.69
N ARG A 169 20.37 3.06 1.84
CA ARG A 169 20.83 1.69 1.55
C ARG A 169 21.08 1.47 0.06
N PHE A 170 20.40 2.21 -0.82
CA PHE A 170 20.53 2.13 -2.27
C PHE A 170 20.89 3.51 -2.85
N PRO A 171 22.10 4.03 -2.55
CA PRO A 171 22.54 5.30 -3.12
C PRO A 171 22.58 5.18 -4.64
N THR A 172 22.07 6.19 -5.34
CA THR A 172 22.30 6.29 -6.78
C THR A 172 23.80 6.53 -6.97
N ALA A 173 24.48 5.67 -7.72
CA ALA A 173 25.87 5.91 -8.08
C ALA A 173 25.98 7.30 -8.73
N MET A 174 26.88 8.15 -8.23
CA MET A 174 27.22 9.39 -8.95
C MET A 174 27.91 8.96 -10.24
N ILE A 175 27.26 9.22 -11.37
CA ILE A 175 27.86 9.14 -12.71
C ILE A 175 28.50 10.50 -13.00
#